data_AF-A0AAW2RX87-F1
#
_entry.id   AF-A0AAW2RX87-F1
#
_cell.length_a   1.000
_cell.length_b   1.000
_cell.length_c   1.000
_cell.angle_alpha   90.00
_cell.angle_beta   90.00
_cell.angle_gamma   90.00
#
_symmetry.space_group_name_H-M   'P 1'
#
loop_
_entity.id
_entity.type
_entity.pdbx_description
1 polymer ?
#
loop_
_entity_poly.entity_id
_entity_poly.type
_entity_poly.pdbx_seq_one_letter_code
_entity_poly.pdbx_strand_id
1 'polypeptide(L)'
;MLNLPDLKEKTILSDLLQAFQPLEMSGCFFQEMQLIPSPGNMDYLYSGAYIFLGGVFDTATNFSFTLASEVLVTLEVMVTSIRVFLNRSPCENGKDTCTGFSKEIIPFLCNKLGAYAQKLLMHKCDKDDVDSSLKIKGEMVQKILRIYLGNCPSTLDSLNELACSVLPQVYSSETSTKDDNHRTFPTLCSATMTVWYRVMHEESISALNNLVKEISLVEKPRGGAKLENVSRLLNKLLQSVNVVVFLINMCRNNDKVTVHAMAVKYGGKFIDSFLRDPVSDAQGPHTSNGNLKHKDLMGQVVSSQAYLDDEDDDPADAIVDHQPTNVSTPQ
;
A
#
# COMPACT_ATOMS: atom_id res chain seq x y z
N MET A 1 2.03 17.62 -13.85
CA MET A 1 1.29 18.03 -15.07
C MET A 1 -0.02 17.28 -15.28
N LEU A 2 -0.12 15.97 -14.98
CA LEU A 2 -1.34 15.19 -15.21
C LEU A 2 -2.45 15.34 -14.13
N ASN A 3 -2.16 16.00 -13.01
CA ASN A 3 -3.10 16.27 -11.91
C ASN A 3 -3.96 17.53 -12.09
N LEU A 4 -4.09 18.05 -13.32
CA LEU A 4 -4.90 19.24 -13.55
C LEU A 4 -6.39 18.87 -13.61
N PRO A 5 -7.26 19.44 -12.74
CA PRO A 5 -8.69 19.14 -12.72
C PRO A 5 -9.43 19.55 -14.02
N ASP A 6 -8.79 20.32 -14.89
CA ASP A 6 -9.33 20.87 -16.13
C ASP A 6 -8.65 20.36 -17.42
N LEU A 7 -8.03 19.17 -17.41
CA LEU A 7 -7.71 18.42 -18.66
C LEU A 7 -8.99 17.91 -19.35
N LYS A 8 -9.97 18.80 -19.53
CA LYS A 8 -11.24 18.58 -20.22
C LYS A 8 -11.07 18.57 -21.73
N GLU A 9 -9.97 19.12 -22.25
CA GLU A 9 -9.66 19.13 -23.66
C GLU A 9 -8.83 17.89 -24.04
N LYS A 10 -9.51 16.92 -24.66
CA LYS A 10 -8.93 15.68 -25.21
C LYS A 10 -7.71 15.96 -26.11
N THR A 11 -7.69 17.10 -26.80
CA THR A 11 -6.61 17.57 -27.67
C THR A 11 -5.33 17.87 -26.88
N ILE A 12 -5.42 18.68 -25.82
CA ILE A 12 -4.26 19.04 -24.99
C ILE A 12 -3.63 17.80 -24.34
N LEU A 13 -4.47 16.89 -23.83
CA LEU A 13 -3.99 15.64 -23.24
C LEU A 13 -3.30 14.74 -24.29
N SER A 14 -3.90 14.62 -25.47
CA SER A 14 -3.30 13.86 -26.58
C SER A 14 -1.96 14.45 -27.01
N ASP A 15 -1.87 15.77 -27.17
CA ASP A 15 -0.63 16.46 -27.56
C ASP A 15 0.46 16.30 -26.50
N LEU A 16 0.09 16.37 -25.22
CA LEU A 16 1.01 16.15 -24.13
C LEU A 16 1.54 14.71 -24.11
N LEU A 17 0.66 13.70 -24.20
CA LEU A 17 1.07 12.30 -24.24
C LEU A 17 1.89 11.98 -25.50
N GLN A 18 1.59 12.65 -26.61
CA GLN A 18 2.33 12.55 -27.86
C GLN A 18 3.77 13.08 -27.70
N ALA A 19 3.97 14.16 -26.93
CA ALA A 19 5.29 14.73 -26.67
C ALA A 19 6.20 13.81 -25.85
N PHE A 20 5.62 12.88 -25.08
CA PHE A 20 6.36 11.88 -24.30
C PHE A 20 6.51 10.53 -25.02
N GLN A 21 6.10 10.42 -26.29
CA GLN A 21 6.30 9.16 -27.02
C GLN A 21 7.79 8.92 -27.25
N PRO A 22 8.28 7.69 -27.01
CA PRO A 22 9.64 7.34 -27.39
C PRO A 22 9.77 7.28 -28.92
N LEU A 23 10.99 7.48 -29.43
CA LEU A 23 11.31 7.39 -30.85
C LEU A 23 10.97 6.01 -31.45
N GLU A 24 11.15 4.95 -30.67
CA GLU A 24 10.76 3.60 -31.02
C GLU A 24 10.03 2.95 -29.83
N MET A 25 8.80 2.50 -30.06
CA MET A 25 8.09 1.61 -29.14
C MET A 25 8.54 0.18 -29.40
N SER A 26 9.29 -0.40 -28.45
CA SER A 26 9.63 -1.82 -28.54
C SER A 26 8.37 -2.67 -28.45
N GLY A 27 8.14 -3.53 -29.45
CA GLY A 27 7.03 -4.49 -29.45
C GLY A 27 7.03 -5.43 -28.25
N CYS A 28 8.17 -5.60 -27.57
CA CYS A 28 8.29 -6.39 -26.34
C CYS A 28 7.51 -5.79 -25.16
N PHE A 29 7.20 -4.48 -25.17
CA PHE A 29 6.44 -3.87 -24.08
C PHE A 29 5.04 -4.48 -23.95
N PHE A 30 4.37 -4.73 -25.09
CA PHE A 30 3.01 -5.28 -25.14
C PHE A 30 2.97 -6.80 -25.10
N GLN A 31 4.08 -7.49 -24.80
CA GLN A 31 4.15 -8.95 -24.88
C GLN A 31 3.19 -9.66 -23.90
N GLU A 32 2.81 -9.00 -22.80
CA GLU A 32 1.84 -9.50 -21.83
C GLU A 32 0.38 -9.16 -22.19
N MET A 33 0.16 -8.40 -23.27
CA MET A 33 -1.18 -8.04 -23.77
C MET A 33 -1.57 -8.92 -24.96
N GLN A 34 -2.83 -9.36 -24.99
CA GLN A 34 -3.42 -10.08 -26.11
C GLN A 34 -3.66 -9.17 -27.31
N LEU A 35 -3.91 -7.88 -27.04
CA LEU A 35 -4.30 -6.89 -28.02
C LEU A 35 -3.39 -5.66 -27.95
N ILE A 36 -2.62 -5.43 -29.02
CA ILE A 36 -1.68 -4.30 -29.11
C ILE A 36 -2.41 -3.04 -29.61
N PRO A 37 -2.38 -1.92 -28.86
CA PRO A 37 -2.99 -0.67 -29.28
C PRO A 37 -2.43 -0.17 -30.62
N SER A 38 -3.29 0.40 -31.47
CA SER A 38 -2.85 1.03 -32.71
C SER A 38 -2.22 2.41 -32.45
N PRO A 39 -1.15 2.79 -33.19
CA PRO A 39 -0.55 4.12 -33.09
C PRO A 39 -1.59 5.25 -33.22
N GLY A 40 -1.47 6.28 -32.38
CA GLY A 40 -2.38 7.43 -32.35
C GLY A 40 -3.67 7.24 -31.55
N ASN A 41 -3.98 6.01 -31.07
CA ASN A 41 -5.05 5.82 -30.08
C ASN A 41 -4.57 6.27 -28.68
N MET A 42 -5.50 6.75 -27.84
CA MET A 42 -5.21 7.16 -26.46
C MET A 42 -4.50 6.06 -25.66
N ASP A 43 -4.90 4.80 -25.82
CA ASP A 43 -4.25 3.65 -25.16
C ASP A 43 -2.76 3.54 -25.55
N TYR A 44 -2.45 3.77 -26.84
CA TYR A 44 -1.08 3.78 -27.33
C TYR A 44 -0.30 4.98 -26.79
N LEU A 45 -0.93 6.16 -26.75
CA LEU A 45 -0.32 7.38 -26.23
C LEU A 45 0.01 7.25 -24.73
N TYR A 46 -0.92 6.74 -23.92
CA TYR A 46 -0.66 6.44 -22.51
C TYR A 46 0.46 5.41 -22.36
N SER A 47 0.45 4.35 -23.16
CA SER A 47 1.50 3.32 -23.13
C SER A 47 2.88 3.90 -23.44
N GLY A 48 3.02 4.70 -24.50
CA GLY A 48 4.30 5.29 -24.87
C GLY A 48 4.84 6.26 -23.82
N ALA A 49 4.00 7.14 -23.28
CA ALA A 49 4.39 8.03 -22.19
C ALA A 49 4.76 7.25 -20.92
N TYR A 50 4.08 6.14 -20.66
CA TYR A 50 4.37 5.25 -19.52
C TYR A 50 5.72 4.55 -19.69
N ILE A 51 6.04 4.07 -20.90
CA ILE A 51 7.35 3.49 -21.24
C ILE A 51 8.46 4.52 -21.04
N PHE A 52 8.26 5.74 -21.55
CA PHE A 52 9.24 6.81 -21.40
C PHE A 52 9.56 7.06 -19.92
N LEU A 53 8.53 7.25 -19.09
CA LEU A 53 8.72 7.44 -17.65
C LEU A 53 9.27 6.20 -16.95
N GLY A 54 8.96 5.00 -17.43
CA GLY A 54 9.59 3.75 -16.97
C GLY A 54 11.09 3.73 -17.22
N GLY A 55 11.55 4.21 -18.38
CA GLY A 55 12.98 4.37 -18.68
C GLY A 55 13.67 5.42 -17.79
N VAL A 56 12.97 6.53 -17.51
CA VAL A 56 13.43 7.54 -16.53
C VAL A 56 13.51 6.93 -15.13
N PHE A 57 12.53 6.13 -14.73
CA PHE A 57 12.52 5.42 -13.45
C PHE A 57 13.73 4.48 -13.33
N ASP A 58 13.96 3.62 -14.32
CA ASP A 58 15.09 2.69 -14.31
C ASP A 58 16.43 3.43 -14.21
N THR A 59 16.56 4.56 -14.89
CA THR A 59 17.75 5.42 -14.80
C THR A 59 17.88 6.02 -13.41
N ALA A 60 16.81 6.61 -12.86
CA ALA A 60 16.77 7.21 -11.52
C ALA A 60 17.08 6.21 -10.41
N THR A 61 16.64 4.95 -10.52
CA THR A 61 16.92 3.91 -9.52
C THR A 61 18.41 3.67 -9.30
N ASN A 62 19.29 4.03 -10.24
CA ASN A 62 20.73 3.82 -10.08
C ASN A 62 21.45 4.92 -9.30
N PHE A 63 20.83 6.08 -9.05
CA PHE A 63 21.53 7.21 -8.43
C PHE A 63 20.70 8.06 -7.47
N SER A 64 19.36 7.95 -7.46
CA SER A 64 18.54 8.72 -6.52
C SER A 64 17.23 8.01 -6.20
N PHE A 65 17.12 7.53 -4.96
CA PHE A 65 15.89 6.93 -4.43
C PHE A 65 14.73 7.93 -4.44
N THR A 66 14.99 9.19 -4.06
CA THR A 66 13.97 10.25 -4.05
C THR A 66 13.44 10.53 -5.45
N LEU A 67 14.32 10.70 -6.45
CA LEU A 67 13.89 10.92 -7.82
C LEU A 67 13.10 9.71 -8.36
N ALA A 68 13.57 8.49 -8.10
CA ALA A 68 12.86 7.28 -8.50
C ALA A 68 11.46 7.19 -7.86
N SER A 69 11.32 7.60 -6.59
CA SER A 69 10.03 7.68 -5.90
C SER A 69 9.08 8.69 -6.55
N GLU A 70 9.56 9.87 -6.93
CA GLU A 70 8.73 10.88 -7.62
C GLU A 70 8.29 10.44 -9.02
N VAL A 71 9.17 9.74 -9.75
CA VAL A 71 8.80 9.15 -11.05
C VAL A 71 7.74 8.05 -10.86
N LEU A 72 7.87 7.21 -9.83
CA LEU A 72 6.87 6.18 -9.51
C LEU A 72 5.50 6.79 -9.20
N VAL A 73 5.45 7.85 -8.39
CA VAL A 73 4.20 8.58 -8.11
C VAL A 73 3.64 9.21 -9.38
N THR A 74 4.48 9.68 -10.29
CA THR A 74 4.05 10.19 -11.60
C THR A 74 3.41 9.10 -12.47
N LEU A 75 3.98 7.88 -12.47
CA LEU A 75 3.41 6.71 -13.14
C LEU A 75 2.06 6.31 -12.51
N GLU A 76 1.90 6.39 -11.19
CA GLU A 76 0.60 6.17 -10.52
C GLU A 76 -0.46 7.18 -10.95
N VAL A 77 -0.09 8.45 -11.06
CA VAL A 77 -0.99 9.50 -11.57
C VAL A 77 -1.41 9.21 -13.02
N MET A 78 -0.51 8.68 -13.87
CA MET A 78 -0.86 8.26 -15.22
C MET A 78 -1.91 7.13 -15.23
N VAL A 79 -1.70 6.10 -14.41
CA VAL A 79 -2.66 4.98 -14.27
C VAL A 79 -4.02 5.47 -13.77
N THR A 80 -4.02 6.43 -12.86
CA THR A 80 -5.26 7.07 -12.37
C THR A 80 -5.93 7.89 -13.48
N SER A 81 -5.14 8.64 -14.26
CA SER A 81 -5.63 9.46 -15.37
C SER A 81 -6.32 8.61 -16.44
N ILE A 82 -5.70 7.51 -16.90
CA ILE A 82 -6.33 6.61 -17.89
C ILE A 82 -7.59 5.95 -17.33
N ARG A 83 -7.62 5.60 -16.02
CA ARG A 83 -8.81 5.06 -15.36
C ARG A 83 -9.98 6.05 -15.36
N VAL A 84 -9.72 7.31 -15.04
CA VAL A 84 -10.73 8.39 -15.08
C VAL A 84 -11.21 8.64 -16.51
N PHE A 85 -10.29 8.67 -17.47
CA PHE A 85 -10.61 8.87 -18.88
C PHE A 85 -11.55 7.78 -19.40
N LEU A 86 -11.25 6.51 -19.12
CA LEU A 86 -12.05 5.37 -19.57
C LEU A 86 -13.42 5.27 -18.86
N ASN A 87 -13.50 5.67 -17.60
CA ASN A 87 -14.78 5.74 -16.88
C ASN A 87 -15.71 6.86 -17.39
N ARG A 88 -15.16 7.87 -18.09
CA ARG A 88 -15.90 9.06 -18.55
C ARG A 88 -16.47 8.94 -19.95
N SER A 89 -16.17 7.89 -20.73
CA SER A 89 -16.73 7.74 -22.07
C SER A 89 -18.03 6.92 -22.06
N PRO A 90 -19.22 7.54 -21.96
CA PRO A 90 -20.43 6.88 -22.40
C PRO A 90 -20.33 6.70 -23.92
N CYS A 91 -20.60 5.49 -24.37
CA CYS A 91 -20.65 5.13 -25.79
C CYS A 91 -21.79 5.91 -26.45
N GLU A 92 -21.50 7.11 -26.96
CA GLU A 92 -22.41 7.83 -27.87
C GLU A 92 -22.25 7.20 -29.26
N ASN A 93 -23.26 6.41 -29.63
CA ASN A 93 -23.55 5.94 -30.98
C ASN A 93 -22.60 4.87 -31.57
N GLY A 94 -22.98 3.61 -31.36
CA GLY A 94 -23.25 2.71 -32.49
C GLY A 94 -22.12 2.37 -33.47
N LYS A 95 -20.90 2.13 -32.98
CA LYS A 95 -19.89 1.15 -33.50
C LYS A 95 -18.54 1.56 -32.91
N ASP A 96 -18.25 1.15 -31.68
CA ASP A 96 -16.93 1.40 -31.10
C ASP A 96 -16.22 0.09 -30.77
N THR A 97 -15.16 -0.18 -31.52
CA THR A 97 -14.16 -1.23 -31.30
C THR A 97 -13.32 -0.99 -30.02
N CYS A 98 -13.55 0.12 -29.29
CA CYS A 98 -12.80 0.53 -28.09
C CYS A 98 -13.11 -0.24 -26.79
N THR A 99 -14.16 -1.06 -26.74
CA THR A 99 -14.56 -1.76 -25.50
C THR A 99 -13.65 -2.93 -25.09
N GLY A 100 -12.75 -3.38 -25.97
CA GLY A 100 -11.82 -4.50 -25.70
C GLY A 100 -10.48 -4.06 -25.10
N PHE A 101 -9.78 -3.14 -25.78
CA PHE A 101 -8.42 -2.70 -25.44
C PHE A 101 -8.33 -1.95 -24.10
N SER A 102 -9.30 -1.07 -23.83
CA SER A 102 -9.42 -0.30 -22.59
C SER A 102 -9.52 -1.17 -21.32
N LYS A 103 -9.99 -2.42 -21.44
CA LYS A 103 -10.10 -3.34 -20.31
C LYS A 103 -8.79 -4.05 -19.95
N GLU A 104 -7.88 -4.22 -20.90
CA GLU A 104 -6.62 -4.94 -20.70
C GLU A 104 -5.48 -4.00 -20.30
N ILE A 105 -5.48 -2.76 -20.84
CA ILE A 105 -4.42 -1.79 -20.58
C ILE A 105 -4.33 -1.36 -19.11
N ILE A 106 -5.45 -1.15 -18.42
CA ILE A 106 -5.42 -0.75 -17.00
C ILE A 106 -4.76 -1.85 -16.15
N PRO A 107 -5.23 -3.11 -16.16
CA PRO A 107 -4.57 -4.18 -15.41
C PRO A 107 -3.09 -4.35 -15.78
N PHE A 108 -2.75 -4.24 -17.07
CA PHE A 108 -1.38 -4.34 -17.54
C PHE A 108 -0.48 -3.23 -16.96
N LEU A 109 -0.90 -1.97 -17.04
CA LEU A 109 -0.14 -0.85 -16.48
C LEU A 109 -0.06 -0.89 -14.94
N CYS A 110 -1.14 -1.30 -14.27
CA CYS A 110 -1.12 -1.54 -12.82
C CYS A 110 -0.05 -2.59 -12.47
N ASN A 111 -0.02 -3.73 -13.15
CA ASN A 111 0.97 -4.77 -12.87
C ASN A 111 2.42 -4.26 -13.03
N LYS A 112 2.69 -3.47 -14.09
CA LYS A 112 4.00 -2.83 -14.26
C LYS A 112 4.31 -1.83 -13.14
N LEU A 113 3.32 -1.04 -12.71
CA LEU A 113 3.46 -0.09 -11.60
C LEU A 113 3.80 -0.80 -10.29
N GLY A 114 3.14 -1.93 -10.01
CA GLY A 114 3.45 -2.80 -8.88
C GLY A 114 4.87 -3.34 -8.94
N ALA A 115 5.34 -3.77 -10.12
CA ALA A 115 6.71 -4.23 -10.31
C ALA A 115 7.76 -3.12 -10.08
N TYR A 116 7.50 -1.89 -10.54
CA TYR A 116 8.37 -0.75 -10.26
C TYR A 116 8.41 -0.41 -8.77
N ALA A 117 7.25 -0.41 -8.10
CA ALA A 117 7.19 -0.19 -6.65
C ALA A 117 7.96 -1.28 -5.89
N GLN A 118 7.80 -2.55 -6.26
CA GLN A 118 8.56 -3.66 -5.70
C GLN A 118 10.07 -3.47 -5.90
N LYS A 119 10.52 -3.13 -7.12
CA LYS A 119 11.93 -2.87 -7.43
C LYS A 119 12.51 -1.78 -6.51
N LEU A 120 11.74 -0.72 -6.24
CA LEU A 120 12.17 0.36 -5.36
C LEU A 120 12.21 -0.06 -3.89
N LEU A 121 11.25 -0.88 -3.42
CA LEU A 121 11.28 -1.45 -2.06
C LEU A 121 12.46 -2.43 -1.86
N MET A 122 12.92 -3.07 -2.94
CA MET A 122 14.09 -3.95 -2.93
C MET A 122 15.43 -3.19 -3.02
N HIS A 123 15.41 -1.87 -3.19
CA HIS A 123 16.64 -1.08 -3.29
C HIS A 123 17.34 -0.97 -1.94
N LYS A 124 18.66 -1.23 -1.90
CA LYS A 124 19.47 -0.97 -0.71
C LYS A 124 19.60 0.53 -0.52
N CYS A 125 19.22 1.03 0.63
CA CYS A 125 19.31 2.46 0.90
C CYS A 125 20.61 2.71 1.66
N ASP A 126 21.50 3.56 1.12
CA ASP A 126 22.79 3.88 1.75
C ASP A 126 22.56 4.51 3.13
N LYS A 127 23.47 4.21 4.05
CA LYS A 127 23.36 4.54 5.48
C LYS A 127 23.75 5.98 5.81
N ASP A 128 24.18 6.75 4.82
CA ASP A 128 24.87 8.03 5.03
C ASP A 128 23.91 9.23 5.09
N ASP A 129 22.76 9.10 5.73
CA ASP A 129 21.77 10.17 5.74
C ASP A 129 21.29 10.56 7.14
N VAL A 130 21.44 11.86 7.41
CA VAL A 130 21.10 12.57 8.64
C VAL A 130 19.61 12.42 8.94
N ASP A 131 19.24 12.49 10.22
CA ASP A 131 17.90 12.20 10.78
C ASP A 131 16.70 12.81 10.01
N SER A 132 16.86 14.00 9.41
CA SER A 132 15.84 14.62 8.53
C SER A 132 15.51 13.81 7.27
N SER A 133 16.48 13.05 6.75
CA SER A 133 16.27 12.14 5.62
C SER A 133 15.44 10.93 6.03
N LEU A 134 15.51 10.49 7.30
CA LEU A 134 14.82 9.28 7.76
C LEU A 134 13.31 9.43 7.76
N LYS A 135 12.80 10.59 8.20
CA LYS A 135 11.36 10.90 8.17
C LYS A 135 10.83 10.97 6.73
N ILE A 136 11.52 11.70 5.86
CA ILE A 136 11.16 11.84 4.43
C ILE A 136 11.18 10.46 3.76
N LYS A 137 12.19 9.64 4.07
CA LYS A 137 12.29 8.25 3.61
C LYS A 137 11.15 7.38 4.12
N GLY A 138 10.72 7.54 5.37
CA GLY A 138 9.54 6.88 5.92
C GLY A 138 8.27 7.21 5.11
N GLU A 139 8.05 8.49 4.80
CA GLU A 139 6.92 8.93 3.98
C GLU A 139 7.00 8.40 2.54
N MET A 140 8.19 8.37 1.93
CA MET A 140 8.40 7.76 0.62
C MET A 140 8.08 6.26 0.64
N VAL A 141 8.64 5.52 1.60
CA VAL A 141 8.38 4.07 1.76
C VAL A 141 6.89 3.81 1.97
N GLN A 142 6.20 4.64 2.75
CA GLN A 142 4.76 4.54 2.93
C GLN A 142 4.00 4.64 1.60
N LYS A 143 4.33 5.63 0.76
CA LYS A 143 3.71 5.82 -0.55
C LYS A 143 4.02 4.64 -1.48
N ILE A 144 5.29 4.25 -1.58
CA ILE A 144 5.73 3.15 -2.44
C ILE A 144 5.05 1.83 -2.04
N LEU A 145 4.93 1.54 -0.74
CA LEU A 145 4.30 0.32 -0.24
C LEU A 145 2.80 0.27 -0.56
N ARG A 146 2.10 1.41 -0.48
CA ARG A 146 0.70 1.51 -0.92
C ARG A 146 0.55 1.30 -2.43
N ILE A 147 1.44 1.89 -3.23
CA ILE A 147 1.47 1.66 -4.69
C ILE A 147 1.69 0.18 -4.98
N TYR A 148 2.65 -0.47 -4.30
CA TYR A 148 2.90 -1.90 -4.44
C TYR A 148 1.65 -2.73 -4.14
N LEU A 149 1.09 -2.61 -2.93
CA LEU A 149 -0.05 -3.42 -2.48
C LEU A 149 -1.33 -3.17 -3.29
N GLY A 150 -1.55 -1.92 -3.72
CA GLY A 150 -2.71 -1.54 -4.52
C GLY A 150 -2.65 -1.99 -5.98
N ASN A 151 -1.46 -2.38 -6.47
CA ASN A 151 -1.25 -2.78 -7.86
C ASN A 151 -0.75 -4.22 -8.04
N CYS A 152 -0.65 -5.00 -6.96
CA CYS A 152 -0.43 -6.44 -7.04
C CYS A 152 -1.62 -7.17 -7.67
N PRO A 153 -1.40 -8.30 -8.39
CA PRO A 153 -2.49 -9.12 -8.95
C PRO A 153 -3.52 -9.57 -7.91
N SER A 154 -3.07 -9.74 -6.66
CA SER A 154 -3.92 -10.04 -5.51
C SER A 154 -3.33 -9.38 -4.26
N THR A 155 -3.92 -8.26 -3.84
CA THR A 155 -3.51 -7.53 -2.62
C THR A 155 -3.48 -8.44 -1.40
N LEU A 156 -4.43 -9.37 -1.29
CA LEU A 156 -4.55 -10.22 -0.13
C LEU A 156 -3.48 -11.33 -0.08
N ASP A 157 -3.08 -11.86 -1.23
CA ASP A 157 -1.96 -12.80 -1.31
C ASP A 157 -0.64 -12.10 -0.96
N SER A 158 -0.42 -10.89 -1.48
CA SER A 158 0.75 -10.08 -1.14
C SER A 158 0.76 -9.69 0.34
N LEU A 159 -0.37 -9.29 0.92
CA LEU A 159 -0.48 -9.02 2.35
C LEU A 159 -0.16 -10.25 3.20
N ASN A 160 -0.62 -11.44 2.77
CA ASN A 160 -0.34 -12.69 3.47
C ASN A 160 1.14 -13.06 3.40
N GLU A 161 1.76 -12.93 2.23
CA GLU A 161 3.21 -13.14 2.06
C GLU A 161 4.01 -12.16 2.93
N LEU A 162 3.68 -10.87 2.90
CA LEU A 162 4.38 -9.86 3.69
C LEU A 162 4.22 -10.11 5.19
N ALA A 163 3.02 -10.45 5.65
CA ALA A 163 2.73 -10.70 7.06
C ALA A 163 3.41 -11.98 7.59
N CYS A 164 3.37 -13.07 6.81
CA CYS A 164 3.85 -14.38 7.27
C CYS A 164 5.34 -14.58 7.05
N SER A 165 5.90 -14.05 5.97
CA SER A 165 7.25 -14.40 5.52
C SER A 165 8.22 -13.24 5.59
N VAL A 166 7.77 -12.01 5.33
CA VAL A 166 8.68 -10.85 5.20
C VAL A 166 8.85 -10.07 6.51
N LEU A 167 7.75 -9.64 7.14
CA LEU A 167 7.82 -8.88 8.40
C LEU A 167 8.58 -9.62 9.53
N PRO A 168 8.41 -10.94 9.73
CA PRO A 168 9.15 -11.66 10.77
C PRO A 168 10.67 -11.63 10.61
N GLN A 169 11.19 -11.46 9.39
CA GLN A 169 12.63 -11.46 9.12
C GLN A 169 13.37 -10.31 9.80
N VAL A 170 12.67 -9.19 10.11
CA VAL A 170 13.26 -8.01 10.76
C VAL A 170 13.79 -8.34 12.14
N TYR A 171 13.12 -9.23 12.87
CA TYR A 171 13.46 -9.62 14.24
C TYR A 171 14.52 -10.71 14.29
N SER A 172 14.58 -11.56 13.25
CA SER A 172 15.59 -12.63 13.16
C SER A 172 16.98 -12.09 12.78
N SER A 173 17.06 -10.92 12.15
CA SER A 173 18.31 -10.40 11.58
C SER A 173 19.25 -9.71 12.57
N GLU A 174 18.82 -9.43 13.81
CA GLU A 174 19.66 -8.72 14.80
C GLU A 174 20.84 -9.56 15.34
N THR A 175 20.98 -10.83 14.97
CA THR A 175 21.99 -11.75 15.54
C THR A 175 23.06 -12.27 14.58
N SER A 176 23.02 -12.00 13.26
CA SER A 176 24.02 -12.55 12.32
C SER A 176 24.91 -11.48 11.70
N THR A 177 26.05 -11.22 12.34
CA THR A 177 27.21 -10.62 11.67
C THR A 177 27.78 -11.62 10.66
N LYS A 178 27.29 -11.58 9.42
CA LYS A 178 27.94 -11.93 8.14
C LYS A 178 26.87 -12.41 7.13
N ASP A 179 26.84 -11.69 6.00
CA ASP A 179 26.01 -11.91 4.80
C ASP A 179 24.52 -11.52 4.87
N ASP A 180 24.28 -10.21 4.95
CA ASP A 180 22.97 -9.52 4.92
C ASP A 180 22.32 -9.51 3.50
N ASN A 181 22.64 -10.50 2.66
CA ASN A 181 22.21 -10.59 1.26
C ASN A 181 20.89 -11.35 1.05
N HIS A 182 20.26 -11.84 2.13
CA HIS A 182 19.00 -12.59 2.06
C HIS A 182 17.75 -11.79 2.42
N ARG A 183 17.87 -10.50 2.78
CA ARG A 183 16.68 -9.66 3.04
C ARG A 183 15.91 -9.44 1.75
N THR A 184 14.67 -9.93 1.70
CA THR A 184 13.79 -9.74 0.53
C THR A 184 13.51 -8.26 0.26
N PHE A 185 13.44 -7.42 1.31
CA PHE A 185 13.18 -5.98 1.22
C PHE A 185 14.13 -5.17 2.12
N PRO A 186 15.22 -4.60 1.60
CA PRO A 186 16.16 -3.78 2.39
C PRO A 186 15.53 -2.51 2.98
N THR A 187 14.48 -1.99 2.33
CA THR A 187 13.71 -0.84 2.85
C THR A 187 12.86 -1.18 4.07
N LEU A 188 12.75 -2.46 4.45
CA LEU A 188 12.16 -2.91 5.71
C LEU A 188 13.29 -3.06 6.75
N CYS A 189 13.46 -2.03 7.57
CA CYS A 189 14.46 -1.96 8.64
C CYS A 189 13.87 -1.37 9.92
N SER A 190 14.64 -1.30 11.02
CA SER A 190 14.12 -0.83 12.33
C SER A 190 13.45 0.55 12.26
N ALA A 191 13.95 1.45 11.40
CA ALA A 191 13.40 2.80 11.21
C ALA A 191 12.07 2.83 10.44
N THR A 192 11.90 1.98 9.43
CA THR A 192 10.71 1.94 8.58
C THR A 192 9.70 0.90 9.01
N MET A 193 10.05 0.00 9.94
CA MET A 193 9.19 -1.10 10.39
C MET A 193 7.79 -0.62 10.83
N THR A 194 7.71 0.49 11.56
CA THR A 194 6.43 1.05 12.01
C THR A 194 5.58 1.56 10.85
N VAL A 195 6.20 2.08 9.78
CA VAL A 195 5.53 2.50 8.55
C VAL A 195 4.96 1.28 7.81
N TRP A 196 5.77 0.24 7.64
CA TRP A 196 5.34 -1.01 7.00
C TRP A 196 4.18 -1.66 7.74
N TYR A 197 4.32 -1.78 9.06
CA TYR A 197 3.30 -2.36 9.92
C TYR A 197 1.97 -1.59 9.82
N ARG A 198 2.03 -0.26 9.85
CA ARG A 198 0.86 0.61 9.70
C ARG A 198 0.17 0.40 8.35
N VAL A 199 0.91 0.48 7.25
CA VAL A 199 0.34 0.36 5.90
C VAL A 199 -0.29 -1.02 5.70
N MET A 200 0.35 -2.08 6.19
CA MET A 200 -0.21 -3.43 6.07
C MET A 200 -1.54 -3.61 6.81
N HIS A 201 -1.70 -2.99 7.97
CA HIS A 201 -2.99 -2.93 8.67
C HIS A 201 -4.04 -2.13 7.89
N GLU A 202 -3.67 -0.95 7.38
CA GLU A 202 -4.57 -0.10 6.59
C GLU A 202 -5.07 -0.81 5.32
N GLU A 203 -4.17 -1.43 4.57
CA GLU A 203 -4.51 -2.17 3.35
C GLU A 203 -5.29 -3.46 3.65
N SER A 204 -5.01 -4.13 4.78
CA SER A 204 -5.82 -5.28 5.24
C SER A 204 -7.27 -4.90 5.51
N ILE A 205 -7.50 -3.77 6.20
CA ILE A 205 -8.85 -3.23 6.46
C ILE A 205 -9.53 -2.80 5.16
N SER A 206 -8.79 -2.14 4.25
CA SER A 206 -9.30 -1.76 2.93
C SER A 206 -9.74 -2.98 2.12
N ALA A 207 -8.92 -4.03 2.09
CA ALA A 207 -9.24 -5.30 1.43
C ALA A 207 -10.49 -5.96 2.04
N LEU A 208 -10.61 -6.00 3.38
CA LEU A 208 -11.81 -6.48 4.06
C LEU A 208 -13.05 -5.69 3.65
N ASN A 209 -13.00 -4.35 3.67
CA ASN A 209 -14.13 -3.51 3.30
C ASN A 209 -14.58 -3.76 1.85
N ASN A 210 -13.65 -4.01 0.93
CA ASN A 210 -13.98 -4.38 -0.44
C ASN A 210 -14.64 -5.76 -0.52
N LEU A 211 -14.15 -6.75 0.24
CA LEU A 211 -14.77 -8.08 0.33
C LEU A 211 -16.19 -8.02 0.90
N VAL A 212 -16.41 -7.25 1.96
CA VAL A 212 -17.74 -7.06 2.55
C VAL A 212 -18.70 -6.48 1.51
N LYS A 213 -18.28 -5.44 0.77
CA LYS A 213 -19.09 -4.88 -0.34
C LYS A 213 -19.40 -5.91 -1.43
N GLU A 214 -18.42 -6.74 -1.82
CA GLU A 214 -18.65 -7.82 -2.80
C GLU A 214 -19.69 -8.83 -2.29
N ILE A 215 -19.61 -9.23 -1.02
CA ILE A 215 -20.56 -10.15 -0.39
C ILE A 215 -21.96 -9.54 -0.35
N SER A 216 -22.11 -8.26 0.02
CA SER A 216 -23.40 -7.56 0.04
C SER A 216 -24.08 -7.48 -1.34
N LEU A 217 -23.29 -7.46 -2.42
CA LEU A 217 -23.81 -7.48 -3.78
C LEU A 217 -24.36 -8.86 -4.17
N VAL A 218 -23.77 -9.92 -3.63
CA VAL A 218 -24.17 -11.32 -3.87
C VAL A 218 -25.44 -11.68 -3.08
N GLU A 219 -25.66 -11.06 -1.92
CA GLU A 219 -26.87 -11.27 -1.09
C GLU A 219 -28.14 -10.64 -1.66
N LYS A 220 -28.05 -9.77 -2.67
CA LYS A 220 -29.25 -9.17 -3.30
C LYS A 220 -30.04 -10.25 -4.07
N PRO A 221 -31.40 -10.26 -4.03
CA PRO A 221 -32.23 -11.41 -4.46
C PRO A 221 -32.28 -11.69 -5.98
N ARG A 222 -31.36 -11.15 -6.78
CA ARG A 222 -31.37 -11.34 -8.22
C ARG A 222 -30.54 -12.57 -8.60
N GLY A 223 -31.20 -13.72 -8.53
CA GLY A 223 -30.85 -14.92 -9.27
C GLY A 223 -29.57 -15.62 -8.82
N GLY A 224 -29.71 -16.55 -7.87
CA GLY A 224 -28.82 -17.69 -7.64
C GLY A 224 -27.32 -17.38 -7.71
N ALA A 225 -26.74 -16.86 -6.62
CA ALA A 225 -25.30 -16.83 -6.45
C ALA A 225 -24.71 -18.23 -6.73
N LYS A 226 -23.84 -18.34 -7.74
CA LYS A 226 -23.15 -19.60 -8.06
C LYS A 226 -22.35 -20.02 -6.82
N LEU A 227 -22.57 -21.24 -6.32
CA LEU A 227 -21.93 -21.79 -5.11
C LEU A 227 -20.39 -21.59 -5.09
N GLU A 228 -19.78 -21.65 -6.27
CA GLU A 228 -18.35 -21.40 -6.51
C GLU A 228 -17.91 -19.97 -6.13
N ASN A 229 -18.75 -18.96 -6.37
CA ASN A 229 -18.46 -17.57 -6.01
C ASN A 229 -18.50 -17.36 -4.49
N VAL A 230 -19.45 -18.01 -3.81
CA VAL A 230 -19.58 -17.95 -2.35
C VAL A 230 -18.38 -18.61 -1.68
N SER A 231 -17.99 -19.80 -2.12
CA SER A 231 -16.79 -20.50 -1.63
C SER A 231 -15.53 -19.66 -1.81
N ARG A 232 -15.35 -19.06 -2.99
CA ARG A 232 -14.22 -18.16 -3.28
C ARG A 232 -14.18 -16.94 -2.34
N LEU A 233 -15.33 -16.30 -2.09
CA LEU A 233 -15.41 -15.13 -1.20
C LEU A 233 -15.14 -15.50 0.25
N LEU A 234 -15.65 -16.64 0.74
CA LEU A 234 -15.37 -17.15 2.07
C LEU A 234 -13.88 -17.47 2.27
N ASN A 235 -13.23 -18.07 1.28
CA ASN A 235 -11.79 -18.32 1.33
C ASN A 235 -10.98 -17.01 1.42
N LYS A 236 -11.36 -15.99 0.65
CA LYS A 236 -10.74 -14.65 0.76
C LYS A 236 -11.00 -14.00 2.12
N LEU A 237 -12.21 -14.15 2.67
CA LEU A 237 -12.52 -13.63 4.00
C LEU A 237 -11.66 -14.29 5.08
N LEU A 238 -11.55 -15.63 5.04
CA LEU A 238 -10.68 -16.39 5.95
C LEU A 238 -9.22 -15.94 5.83
N GLN A 239 -8.73 -15.74 4.60
CA GLN A 239 -7.38 -15.25 4.37
C GLN A 239 -7.18 -13.84 4.94
N SER A 240 -8.16 -12.94 4.80
CA SER A 240 -8.13 -11.60 5.43
C SER A 240 -8.05 -11.67 6.95
N VAL A 241 -8.81 -12.57 7.58
CA VAL A 241 -8.73 -12.84 9.02
C VAL A 241 -7.35 -13.38 9.41
N ASN A 242 -6.79 -14.32 8.66
CA ASN A 242 -5.47 -14.87 8.95
C ASN A 242 -4.39 -13.78 8.89
N VAL A 243 -4.42 -12.92 7.86
CA VAL A 243 -3.50 -11.77 7.75
C VAL A 243 -3.54 -10.91 9.01
N VAL A 244 -4.72 -10.43 9.43
CA VAL A 244 -4.79 -9.54 10.60
C VAL A 244 -4.37 -10.24 11.89
N VAL A 245 -4.68 -11.54 12.05
CA VAL A 245 -4.23 -12.34 13.19
C VAL A 245 -2.70 -12.44 13.23
N PHE A 246 -2.05 -12.65 12.07
CA PHE A 246 -0.59 -12.61 12.00
C PHE A 246 -0.05 -11.23 12.37
N LEU A 247 -0.61 -10.15 11.82
CA LEU A 247 -0.18 -8.79 12.15
C LEU A 247 -0.32 -8.49 13.64
N ILE A 248 -1.41 -8.89 14.28
CA ILE A 248 -1.60 -8.70 15.72
C ILE A 248 -0.58 -9.54 16.50
N ASN A 249 -0.38 -10.81 16.14
CA ASN A 249 0.57 -11.67 16.83
C ASN A 249 2.02 -11.17 16.74
N MET A 250 2.37 -10.43 15.68
CA MET A 250 3.69 -9.82 15.53
C MET A 250 4.03 -8.80 16.63
N CYS A 251 3.03 -8.15 17.26
CA CYS A 251 3.33 -7.20 18.33
C CYS A 251 3.88 -7.90 19.59
N ARG A 252 3.57 -9.18 19.80
CA ARG A 252 4.01 -9.95 20.99
C ARG A 252 5.52 -10.06 21.10
N ASN A 253 6.22 -9.97 19.96
CA ASN A 253 7.67 -10.08 19.86
C ASN A 253 8.33 -8.72 19.59
N ASN A 254 7.63 -7.60 19.80
CA ASN A 254 8.15 -6.25 19.53
C ASN A 254 8.04 -5.34 20.75
N ASP A 255 9.16 -4.85 21.25
CA ASP A 255 9.18 -4.04 22.48
C ASP A 255 8.67 -2.60 22.29
N LYS A 256 8.45 -2.14 21.05
CA LYS A 256 7.98 -0.78 20.77
C LYS A 256 6.50 -0.64 21.14
N VAL A 257 6.20 0.25 22.08
CA VAL A 257 4.83 0.62 22.50
C VAL A 257 3.96 1.06 21.31
N THR A 258 4.56 1.75 20.34
CA THR A 258 3.86 2.20 19.13
C THR A 258 3.30 1.05 18.28
N VAL A 259 4.00 -0.08 18.21
CA VAL A 259 3.54 -1.28 17.47
C VAL A 259 2.36 -1.93 18.19
N HIS A 260 2.41 -2.00 19.52
CA HIS A 260 1.28 -2.47 20.33
C HIS A 260 0.04 -1.58 20.19
N ALA A 261 0.21 -0.25 20.28
CA ALA A 261 -0.87 0.71 20.10
C ALA A 261 -1.52 0.59 18.72
N MET A 262 -0.71 0.40 17.67
CA MET A 262 -1.22 0.14 16.31
C MET A 262 -2.00 -1.17 16.23
N ALA A 263 -1.50 -2.25 16.83
CA ALA A 263 -2.19 -3.55 16.84
C ALA A 263 -3.59 -3.45 17.46
N VAL A 264 -3.71 -2.74 18.59
CA VAL A 264 -5.01 -2.49 19.25
C VAL A 264 -5.92 -1.62 18.39
N LYS A 265 -5.40 -0.49 17.89
CA LYS A 265 -6.16 0.47 17.08
C LYS A 265 -6.70 -0.14 15.80
N TYR A 266 -5.84 -0.76 15.00
CA TYR A 266 -6.22 -1.33 13.72
C TYR A 266 -6.95 -2.66 13.88
N GLY A 267 -6.61 -3.46 14.89
CA GLY A 267 -7.39 -4.65 15.26
C GLY A 267 -8.84 -4.31 15.60
N GLY A 268 -9.07 -3.26 16.41
CA GLY A 268 -10.42 -2.75 16.68
C GLY A 268 -11.16 -2.35 15.40
N LYS A 269 -10.53 -1.53 14.55
CA LYS A 269 -11.13 -1.11 13.26
C LYS A 269 -11.43 -2.26 12.32
N PHE A 270 -10.60 -3.30 12.32
CA PHE A 270 -10.84 -4.51 11.53
C PHE A 270 -12.09 -5.23 12.02
N ILE A 271 -12.20 -5.46 13.33
CA ILE A 271 -13.38 -6.10 13.93
C ILE A 271 -14.65 -5.27 13.68
N ASP A 272 -14.57 -3.94 13.84
CA ASP A 272 -15.69 -3.03 13.53
C ASP A 272 -16.13 -3.14 12.06
N SER A 273 -15.17 -3.29 11.15
CA SER A 273 -15.45 -3.45 9.71
C SER A 273 -15.99 -4.85 9.37
N PHE A 274 -15.52 -5.87 10.08
CA PHE A 274 -15.92 -7.27 9.89
C PHE A 274 -17.34 -7.53 10.40
N LEU A 275 -17.69 -6.95 11.54
CA LEU A 275 -19.00 -7.11 12.18
C LEU A 275 -20.06 -6.13 11.64
N ARG A 276 -19.66 -5.19 10.77
CA ARG A 276 -20.57 -4.19 10.23
C ARG A 276 -21.67 -4.86 9.42
N ASP A 277 -22.92 -4.63 9.82
CA ASP A 277 -24.07 -5.07 9.05
C ASP A 277 -24.11 -4.37 7.68
N PRO A 278 -24.12 -5.12 6.56
CA PRO A 278 -24.17 -4.54 5.22
C PRO A 278 -25.51 -3.84 4.88
N VAL A 279 -26.51 -3.93 5.76
CA VAL A 279 -27.86 -3.37 5.60
C VAL A 279 -28.01 -2.00 6.28
N SER A 280 -27.10 -1.62 7.17
CA SER A 280 -27.26 -0.44 8.06
C SER A 280 -26.83 0.89 7.45
N ASP A 281 -26.17 0.90 6.28
CA ASP A 281 -25.72 2.14 5.61
C ASP A 281 -26.86 2.99 5.01
N ALA A 282 -28.13 2.54 5.09
CA ALA A 282 -29.29 3.33 4.69
C ALA A 282 -29.72 4.37 5.75
N GLN A 283 -29.14 4.37 6.96
CA GLN A 283 -29.56 5.23 8.07
C GLN A 283 -28.39 5.85 8.83
N GLY A 284 -27.55 6.62 8.12
CA GLY A 284 -26.61 7.58 8.73
C GLY A 284 -25.52 6.97 9.63
N PRO A 285 -24.52 7.78 10.03
CA PRO A 285 -23.41 7.27 10.83
C PRO A 285 -23.85 7.13 12.29
N HIS A 286 -24.25 5.94 12.71
CA HIS A 286 -24.19 5.59 14.12
C HIS A 286 -22.74 5.24 14.46
N THR A 287 -22.03 6.21 15.03
CA THR A 287 -20.72 6.02 15.65
C THR A 287 -20.88 5.13 16.90
N SER A 288 -20.87 3.82 16.70
CA SER A 288 -20.55 2.88 17.77
C SER A 288 -19.04 2.98 18.04
N ASN A 289 -18.62 4.05 18.72
CA ASN A 289 -17.35 4.04 19.45
C ASN A 289 -17.53 3.07 20.63
N GLY A 290 -17.35 1.78 20.35
CA GLY A 290 -17.27 0.74 21.37
C GLY A 290 -16.12 1.07 22.29
N ASN A 291 -16.44 1.41 23.53
CA ASN A 291 -15.47 1.74 24.57
C ASN A 291 -14.74 0.44 24.97
N LEU A 292 -13.72 0.05 24.20
CA LEU A 292 -12.98 -1.19 24.43
C LEU A 292 -12.12 -1.02 25.68
N LYS A 293 -12.53 -1.69 26.76
CA LYS A 293 -11.75 -1.77 28.00
C LYS A 293 -10.67 -2.83 27.83
N HIS A 294 -9.41 -2.43 27.93
CA HIS A 294 -8.27 -3.35 27.90
C HIS A 294 -7.55 -3.34 29.25
N LYS A 295 -6.69 -4.32 29.51
CA LYS A 295 -5.83 -4.32 30.69
C LYS A 295 -4.48 -3.72 30.33
N ASP A 296 -3.96 -2.84 31.19
CA ASP A 296 -2.59 -2.34 31.07
C ASP A 296 -1.56 -3.43 31.41
N LEU A 297 -0.27 -3.10 31.30
CA LEU A 297 0.85 -4.00 31.62
C LEU A 297 0.89 -4.41 33.10
N MET A 298 0.12 -3.73 33.96
CA MET A 298 -0.03 -4.04 35.39
C MET A 298 -1.36 -4.77 35.69
N GLY A 299 -2.14 -5.12 34.66
CA GLY A 299 -3.40 -5.84 34.78
C GLY A 299 -4.61 -4.98 35.15
N GLN A 300 -4.50 -3.65 35.20
CA GLN A 300 -5.59 -2.73 35.51
C GLN A 300 -6.42 -2.43 34.27
N VAL A 301 -7.74 -2.34 34.44
CA VAL A 301 -8.68 -2.09 33.33
C VAL A 301 -8.69 -0.61 32.97
N VAL A 302 -8.18 -0.27 31.79
CA VAL A 302 -8.10 1.08 31.24
C VAL A 302 -8.95 1.22 29.97
N SER A 303 -9.50 2.42 29.77
CA SER A 303 -10.27 2.78 28.58
C SER A 303 -9.34 3.37 27.52
N SER A 304 -9.56 3.01 26.26
CA SER A 304 -8.78 3.50 25.11
C SER A 304 -8.84 5.02 24.90
N GLN A 305 -9.70 5.75 25.61
CA GLN A 305 -9.74 7.23 25.58
C GLN A 305 -8.78 7.90 26.58
N ALA A 306 -7.97 7.14 27.33
CA ALA A 306 -6.94 7.70 28.20
C ALA A 306 -5.67 8.14 27.45
N TYR A 307 -5.52 7.78 26.18
CA TYR A 307 -4.49 8.32 25.30
C TYR A 307 -5.12 9.46 24.49
N LEU A 308 -5.16 10.64 25.10
CA LEU A 308 -5.41 11.87 24.33
C LEU A 308 -4.21 12.10 23.42
N ASP A 309 -4.49 12.53 22.19
CA ASP A 309 -3.51 13.02 21.23
C ASP A 309 -2.82 14.25 21.83
N ASP A 310 -1.61 14.08 22.34
CA ASP A 310 -0.61 15.15 22.26
C ASP A 310 0.02 15.02 20.86
N GLU A 311 -0.54 15.77 19.91
CA GLU A 311 0.26 16.24 18.79
C GLU A 311 1.39 17.10 19.38
N ASP A 312 2.62 16.85 18.93
CA ASP A 312 3.90 17.38 19.43
C ASP A 312 4.48 16.62 20.63
N ASP A 313 5.32 15.62 20.35
CA ASP A 313 6.51 15.38 21.17
C ASP A 313 7.61 14.68 20.35
N ASP A 314 8.66 15.46 20.08
CA ASP A 314 10.00 15.01 19.71
C ASP A 314 10.53 14.01 20.76
N PRO A 315 11.11 12.86 20.38
CA PRO A 315 11.92 12.11 21.31
C PRO A 315 13.34 12.70 21.27
N ALA A 316 13.58 13.72 22.09
CA ALA A 316 14.94 13.97 22.57
C ALA A 316 15.30 12.82 23.51
N ASP A 317 16.28 12.01 23.10
CA ASP A 317 16.87 10.94 23.89
C ASP A 317 17.25 11.44 25.30
N ALA A 318 16.54 10.95 26.32
CA ALA A 318 16.98 11.07 27.70
C ALA A 318 18.13 10.08 27.93
N ILE A 319 19.35 10.56 27.72
CA ILE A 319 20.59 9.94 28.19
C ILE A 319 20.49 9.82 29.72
N VAL A 320 20.29 8.60 30.23
CA VAL A 320 20.50 8.30 31.66
C VAL A 320 21.99 8.04 31.85
N ASP A 321 22.69 9.07 32.31
CA ASP A 321 24.08 9.00 32.75
C ASP A 321 24.16 8.18 34.04
N HIS A 322 24.71 6.95 33.96
CA HIS A 322 25.00 6.14 35.12
C HIS A 322 26.33 6.59 35.74
N GLN A 323 26.26 7.51 36.70
CA GLN A 323 27.40 7.81 37.57
C GLN A 323 27.42 6.84 38.77
N PRO A 324 28.56 6.21 39.12
CA PRO A 324 28.62 5.24 40.22
C PRO A 324 28.76 5.95 41.57
N THR A 325 27.79 5.75 42.46
CA THR A 325 27.87 6.21 43.86
C THR A 325 28.83 5.34 44.66
N ASN A 326 29.93 5.98 45.08
CA ASN A 326 30.91 5.51 46.04
C ASN A 326 30.23 5.20 47.39
N VAL A 327 30.33 3.95 47.86
CA VAL A 327 29.93 3.56 49.22
C VAL A 327 31.04 3.97 50.18
N SER A 328 30.80 5.02 50.97
CA SER A 328 31.58 5.32 52.17
C SER A 328 30.82 4.86 53.40
N THR A 329 31.42 3.94 54.14
CA THR A 329 31.03 3.51 55.49
C THR A 329 31.02 4.68 56.47
N PRO A 330 30.23 4.58 57.55
CA PRO A 330 30.82 4.89 58.85
C PRO A 330 30.43 3.95 59.99
N GLN A 331 31.48 3.68 60.79
CA GLN A 331 31.58 3.28 62.21
C GLN A 331 30.92 1.99 62.71
#